data_AF-A0A7Y3BDQ5-F1
#
_entry.id   AF-A0A7Y3BDQ5-F1
#
_cell.length_a   1.000
_cell.length_b   1.000
_cell.length_c   1.000
_cell.angle_alpha   90.00
_cell.angle_beta   90.00
_cell.angle_gamma   90.00
#
_symmetry.space_group_name_H-M   'P 1'
#
loop_
_entity.id
_entity.type
_entity.pdbx_description
1 polymer ?
#
loop_
_entity_poly.entity_id
_entity_poly.type
_entity_poly.pdbx_seq_one_letter_code
_entity_poly.pdbx_strand_id
1 'polypeptide(L)'
;MSDTIRDQLLDAIPPHVPFDGWSDTAFRAAIADTGIQKAVAETACPRGAMDLAIAYHRRGDAAMVAAMDATDMGEMRFRDKVATALKLRIEALDDREAVRRASALFALPQNSAEGAKLIWETADHVWSTL
;
A
#
# COMPACT_ATOMS: atom_id res chain seq x y z
N MET A 1 12.87 -8.90 6.17
CA MET A 1 13.41 -7.94 7.16
C MET A 1 12.82 -6.60 6.77
N SER A 2 11.85 -6.09 7.52
CA SER A 2 11.26 -4.79 7.20
C SER A 2 12.35 -3.73 7.33
N ASP A 3 12.41 -2.82 6.37
CA ASP A 3 13.35 -1.70 6.40
C ASP A 3 12.74 -0.67 7.36
N THR A 4 13.20 -0.67 8.61
CA THR A 4 12.63 0.13 9.71
C THR A 4 12.46 1.59 9.33
N ILE A 5 13.33 2.13 8.47
CA ILE A 5 13.23 3.50 7.97
C ILE A 5 12.05 3.67 7.01
N ARG A 6 11.87 2.74 6.05
CA ARG A 6 10.74 2.81 5.11
C ARG A 6 9.41 2.68 5.84
N ASP A 7 9.32 1.83 6.85
CA ASP A 7 8.09 1.69 7.64
C ASP A 7 7.79 2.94 8.46
N GLN A 8 8.81 3.55 9.10
CA GLN A 8 8.62 4.83 9.81
C GLN A 8 8.12 5.93 8.89
N LEU A 9 8.70 6.05 7.69
CA LEU A 9 8.25 7.02 6.68
C LEU A 9 6.84 6.69 6.16
N LEU A 10 6.52 5.40 5.99
CA LEU A 10 5.22 4.93 5.54
C LEU A 10 4.12 5.19 6.57
N ASP A 11 4.45 5.13 7.87
CA ASP A 11 3.53 5.47 8.95
C ASP A 11 3.29 6.99 9.03
N ALA A 12 4.28 7.80 8.66
CA ALA A 12 4.23 9.26 8.76
C ALA A 12 3.61 9.96 7.54
N ILE A 13 3.69 9.38 6.34
CA ILE A 13 3.22 10.04 5.11
C ILE A 13 1.68 10.17 4.95
N PRO A 14 0.81 9.26 5.43
CA PRO A 14 -0.61 9.27 5.09
C PRO A 14 -1.35 10.59 5.35
N PRO A 15 -1.12 11.32 6.47
CA PRO A 15 -1.78 12.62 6.71
C PRO A 15 -1.52 13.69 5.64
N HIS A 16 -0.42 13.59 4.89
CA HIS A 16 -0.04 14.58 3.86
C HIS A 16 -0.60 14.24 2.47
N VAL A 17 -0.90 12.96 2.22
CA VAL A 17 -1.34 12.45 0.91
C VAL A 17 -2.67 13.05 0.42
N PRO A 18 -3.71 13.28 1.25
CA PRO A 18 -4.98 13.81 0.78
C PRO A 18 -4.88 15.12 -0.01
N PHE A 19 -3.94 15.99 0.37
CA PHE A 19 -3.73 17.29 -0.26
C PHE A 19 -2.60 17.25 -1.29
N ASP A 20 -1.43 16.76 -0.88
CA ASP A 20 -0.22 16.82 -1.72
C ASP A 20 -0.08 15.63 -2.67
N GLY A 21 -0.90 14.60 -2.50
CA GLY A 21 -0.77 13.32 -3.18
C GLY A 21 0.49 12.56 -2.75
N TRP A 22 0.77 11.47 -3.46
CA TRP A 22 2.02 10.72 -3.32
C TRP A 22 3.14 11.45 -4.07
N SER A 23 3.62 12.55 -3.49
CA SER A 23 4.54 13.50 -4.12
C SER A 23 5.81 13.75 -3.29
N ASP A 24 6.80 14.43 -3.88
CA ASP A 24 8.01 14.88 -3.15
C ASP A 24 7.66 15.79 -1.97
N THR A 25 6.60 16.60 -2.07
CA THR A 25 6.11 17.43 -0.96
C THR A 25 5.68 16.57 0.22
N ALA A 26 4.82 15.57 -0.01
CA ALA A 26 4.38 14.64 1.03
C ALA A 26 5.54 13.82 1.62
N PHE A 27 6.51 13.44 0.78
CA PHE A 27 7.70 12.73 1.22
C PHE A 27 8.56 13.57 2.16
N ARG A 28 8.82 14.83 1.82
CA ARG A 28 9.57 15.76 2.69
C ARG A 28 8.85 16.06 3.99
N ALA A 29 7.52 16.14 3.96
CA ALA A 29 6.72 16.30 5.17
C ALA A 29 6.86 15.08 6.10
N ALA A 30 6.76 13.86 5.56
CA ALA A 30 7.01 12.64 6.34
C ALA A 30 8.44 12.56 6.91
N ILE A 31 9.45 13.02 6.16
CA ILE A 31 10.83 13.13 6.65
C ILE A 31 10.91 14.12 7.83
N ALA A 32 10.25 15.27 7.72
CA ALA A 32 10.23 16.27 8.78
C ALA A 32 9.56 15.74 10.06
N ASP A 33 8.45 15.01 9.92
CA ASP A 33 7.70 14.44 11.05
C ASP A 33 8.47 13.34 11.77
N THR A 34 9.22 12.53 11.04
CA THR A 34 10.01 11.42 11.60
C THR A 34 11.37 11.85 12.15
N GLY A 35 11.86 13.03 11.75
CA GLY A 35 13.22 13.50 12.08
C GLY A 35 14.34 12.67 11.44
N ILE A 36 14.01 11.77 10.51
CA ILE A 36 14.99 10.94 9.79
C ILE A 36 15.85 11.85 8.91
N GLN A 37 17.16 11.60 8.87
CA GLN A 37 18.04 12.36 7.98
C GLN A 37 17.62 12.18 6.53
N LYS A 38 17.50 13.28 5.78
CA LYS A 38 17.05 13.27 4.38
C LYS A 38 17.81 12.25 3.51
N ALA A 39 19.14 12.20 3.61
CA ALA A 39 19.95 11.26 2.83
C ALA A 39 19.63 9.79 3.15
N VAL A 40 19.29 9.48 4.41
CA VAL A 40 18.87 8.13 4.83
C VAL A 40 17.50 7.81 4.27
N ALA A 41 16.55 8.75 4.33
CA ALA A 41 15.22 8.58 3.75
C ALA A 41 15.28 8.37 2.22
N GLU A 42 16.09 9.16 1.51
CA GLU A 42 16.30 9.03 0.06
C GLU A 42 16.98 7.69 -0.31
N THR A 43 17.85 7.17 0.56
CA THR A 43 18.43 5.84 0.38
C THR A 43 17.39 4.73 0.56
N ALA A 44 16.52 4.86 1.56
CA ALA A 44 15.46 3.88 1.82
C ALA A 44 14.32 3.94 0.80
N CYS A 45 14.05 5.12 0.22
CA CYS A 45 13.03 5.36 -0.80
C CYS A 45 13.63 6.14 -1.99
N PRO A 46 14.40 5.49 -2.88
CA PRO A 46 15.04 6.15 -4.02
C PRO A 46 14.06 6.87 -4.97
N ARG A 47 12.80 6.43 -5.04
CA ARG A 47 11.71 7.07 -5.80
C ARG A 47 10.81 7.95 -4.93
N GLY A 48 11.21 8.23 -3.69
CA GLY A 48 10.49 9.05 -2.72
C GLY A 48 9.10 8.49 -2.41
N ALA A 49 8.07 9.35 -2.45
CA ALA A 49 6.69 8.97 -2.16
C ALA A 49 6.15 7.84 -3.07
N MET A 50 6.71 7.61 -4.26
CA MET A 50 6.32 6.48 -5.11
C MET A 50 6.62 5.14 -4.43
N ASP A 51 7.80 5.00 -3.81
CA ASP A 51 8.16 3.78 -3.07
C ASP A 51 7.25 3.58 -1.86
N LEU A 52 6.85 4.67 -1.20
CA LEU A 52 5.90 4.62 -0.10
C LEU A 52 4.48 4.28 -0.57
N ALA A 53 4.02 4.77 -1.72
CA ALA A 53 2.72 4.40 -2.28
C ALA A 53 2.65 2.90 -2.60
N ILE A 54 3.73 2.35 -3.17
CA ILE A 54 3.89 0.91 -3.43
C ILE A 54 3.88 0.13 -2.11
N ALA A 55 4.64 0.60 -1.12
CA ALA A 55 4.71 -0.06 0.18
C ALA A 55 3.37 -0.01 0.93
N TYR A 56 2.62 1.10 0.82
CA TYR A 56 1.26 1.24 1.35
C TYR A 56 0.29 0.23 0.73
N HIS A 57 0.34 0.08 -0.61
CA HIS A 57 -0.45 -0.93 -1.32
C HIS A 57 -0.16 -2.34 -0.80
N ARG A 58 1.13 -2.71 -0.72
CA ARG A 58 1.55 -4.03 -0.25
C ARG A 58 1.24 -4.28 1.22
N ARG A 59 1.28 -3.24 2.06
CA ARG A 59 0.83 -3.34 3.47
C ARG A 59 -0.64 -3.69 3.55
N GLY A 60 -1.48 -3.09 2.69
CA GLY A 60 -2.89 -3.47 2.58
C GLY A 60 -3.11 -4.90 2.08
N ASP A 61 -2.28 -5.39 1.15
CA ASP A 61 -2.33 -6.79 0.71
C ASP A 61 -1.93 -7.75 1.84
N ALA A 62 -0.89 -7.43 2.61
CA ALA A 62 -0.47 -8.22 3.77
C ALA A 62 -1.56 -8.26 4.86
N ALA A 63 -2.24 -7.14 5.10
CA ALA A 63 -3.36 -7.07 6.03
C ALA A 63 -4.57 -7.90 5.55
N MET A 64 -4.87 -7.88 4.25
CA MET A 64 -5.88 -8.75 3.65
C MET A 64 -5.55 -10.22 3.88
N VAL A 65 -4.33 -10.65 3.57
CA VAL A 65 -3.89 -12.05 3.75
C VAL A 65 -4.02 -12.47 5.21
N ALA A 66 -3.52 -11.66 6.14
CA ALA A 66 -3.64 -11.94 7.57
C ALA A 66 -5.11 -12.08 8.02
N ALA A 67 -6.01 -11.25 7.49
CA ALA A 67 -7.44 -11.33 7.78
C ALA A 67 -8.10 -12.56 7.13
N MET A 68 -7.64 -12.96 5.94
CA MET A 68 -8.10 -14.19 5.28
C MET A 68 -7.73 -15.43 6.10
N ASP A 69 -6.48 -15.53 6.56
CA ASP A 69 -6.00 -16.64 7.39
C ASP A 69 -6.75 -16.73 8.73
N ALA A 70 -7.21 -15.59 9.26
CA ALA A 70 -8.01 -15.52 10.48
C ALA A 70 -9.51 -15.80 10.26
N THR A 71 -9.99 -15.86 9.02
CA THR A 71 -11.40 -16.05 8.68
C THR A 71 -11.68 -17.50 8.29
N ASP A 72 -12.65 -18.15 8.94
CA ASP A 72 -13.09 -19.48 8.48
C ASP A 72 -13.84 -19.37 7.14
N MET A 73 -13.19 -19.84 6.08
CA MET A 73 -13.74 -19.88 4.73
C MET A 73 -13.99 -21.31 4.23
N GLY A 74 -13.80 -22.34 5.06
CA GLY A 74 -13.77 -23.74 4.62
C GLY A 74 -15.02 -24.20 3.87
N GLU A 75 -16.19 -23.81 4.37
CA GLU A 75 -17.50 -24.17 3.82
C GLU A 75 -18.00 -23.24 2.69
N MET A 76 -17.22 -22.20 2.35
CA MET A 76 -17.61 -21.22 1.34
C MET A 76 -17.33 -21.72 -0.08
N ARG A 77 -18.21 -21.39 -1.03
CA ARG A 77 -17.92 -21.58 -2.46
C ARG A 77 -16.77 -20.67 -2.87
N PHE A 78 -15.92 -21.08 -3.82
CA PHE A 78 -14.77 -20.29 -4.28
C PHE A 78 -15.09 -18.84 -4.66
N ARG A 79 -16.21 -18.60 -5.37
CA ARG A 79 -16.63 -17.22 -5.71
C ARG A 79 -16.91 -16.37 -4.47
N ASP A 80 -17.44 -16.98 -3.41
CA ASP A 80 -17.80 -16.33 -2.16
C ASP A 80 -16.52 -16.10 -1.34
N LYS A 81 -15.57 -17.05 -1.37
CA LYS A 81 -14.22 -16.86 -0.81
C LYS A 81 -13.49 -15.66 -1.42
N VAL A 82 -13.48 -15.56 -2.76
CA VAL A 82 -12.87 -14.43 -3.49
C VAL A 82 -13.58 -13.11 -3.12
N ALA A 83 -14.91 -13.09 -3.07
CA ALA A 83 -15.65 -11.90 -2.65
C ALA A 83 -15.31 -11.48 -1.21
N THR A 84 -15.16 -12.42 -0.29
CA THR A 84 -14.71 -12.15 1.08
C THR A 84 -13.30 -11.59 1.11
N ALA A 85 -12.36 -12.18 0.36
CA ALA A 85 -10.98 -11.68 0.28
C ALA A 85 -10.93 -10.22 -0.20
N LEU A 86 -11.67 -9.89 -1.27
CA LEU A 86 -11.75 -8.52 -1.78
C LEU A 86 -12.40 -7.56 -0.78
N LYS A 87 -13.41 -8.03 -0.03
CA LYS A 87 -14.02 -7.24 1.05
C LYS A 87 -13.02 -6.95 2.17
N LEU A 88 -12.30 -7.97 2.64
CA LEU A 88 -11.25 -7.82 3.66
C LEU A 88 -10.16 -6.84 3.20
N ARG A 89 -9.79 -6.84 1.91
CA ARG A 89 -8.82 -5.89 1.34
C ARG A 89 -9.28 -4.43 1.41
N ILE A 90 -10.59 -4.20 1.24
CA ILE A 90 -11.21 -2.88 1.33
C ILE A 90 -11.37 -2.46 2.80
N GLU A 91 -11.69 -3.41 3.69
CA GLU A 91 -11.80 -3.16 5.13
C GLU A 91 -10.44 -2.87 5.78
N ALA A 92 -9.36 -3.43 5.25
CA ALA A 92 -7.98 -3.16 5.68
C ALA A 92 -7.44 -1.79 5.22
N LEU A 93 -8.27 -0.92 4.63
CA LEU A 93 -7.86 0.42 4.21
C LEU A 93 -7.95 1.39 5.39
N ASP A 94 -6.80 1.82 5.90
CA ASP A 94 -6.73 2.82 6.97
C ASP A 94 -7.21 4.21 6.50
N ASP A 95 -6.79 4.61 5.29
CA ASP A 95 -7.19 5.87 4.66
C ASP A 95 -7.64 5.65 3.20
N ARG A 96 -8.94 5.84 2.95
CA ARG A 96 -9.56 5.70 1.63
C ARG A 96 -9.05 6.73 0.62
N GLU A 97 -8.76 7.95 1.07
CA GLU A 97 -8.28 9.03 0.21
C GLU A 97 -6.83 8.76 -0.21
N ALA A 98 -5.98 8.27 0.69
CA ALA A 98 -4.62 7.85 0.36
C ALA A 98 -4.59 6.78 -0.76
N VAL A 99 -5.50 5.79 -0.67
CA VAL A 99 -5.68 4.77 -1.72
C VAL A 99 -6.16 5.40 -3.02
N ARG A 100 -7.16 6.29 -2.98
CA ARG A 100 -7.68 6.96 -4.18
C ARG A 100 -6.59 7.76 -4.89
N ARG A 101 -5.74 8.45 -4.13
CA ARG A 101 -4.57 9.17 -4.67
C ARG A 101 -3.53 8.21 -5.27
N ALA A 102 -3.31 7.05 -4.65
CA ALA A 102 -2.43 6.02 -5.22
C ALA A 102 -2.99 5.48 -6.55
N SER A 103 -4.29 5.14 -6.60
CA SER A 103 -4.95 4.69 -7.83
C SER A 103 -4.82 5.70 -8.96
N ALA A 104 -5.00 6.99 -8.68
CA ALA A 104 -4.81 8.05 -9.66
C ALA A 104 -3.34 8.16 -10.14
N LEU A 105 -2.37 8.07 -9.22
CA LEU A 105 -0.94 8.09 -9.54
C LEU A 105 -0.55 6.94 -10.47
N PHE A 106 -1.01 5.72 -10.16
CA PHE A 106 -0.68 4.50 -10.91
C PHE A 106 -1.45 4.38 -12.24
N ALA A 107 -2.55 5.10 -12.41
CA ALA A 107 -3.26 5.18 -13.68
C ALA A 107 -2.54 6.07 -14.73
N LEU A 108 -1.56 6.88 -14.32
CA LEU A 108 -0.78 7.70 -15.26
C LEU A 108 0.04 6.80 -16.20
N PRO A 109 0.15 7.13 -17.51
CA PRO A 109 0.80 6.26 -18.50
C PRO A 109 2.21 5.80 -18.09
N GLN A 110 3.03 6.68 -17.53
CA GLN A 110 4.39 6.38 -17.07
C GLN A 110 4.46 5.43 -15.86
N ASN A 111 3.36 5.29 -15.10
CA ASN A 111 3.29 4.44 -13.91
C ASN A 111 2.40 3.20 -14.11
N SER A 112 1.71 3.11 -15.25
CA SER A 112 0.70 2.09 -15.53
C SER A 112 1.20 0.64 -15.38
N ALA A 113 2.46 0.39 -15.76
CA ALA A 113 3.07 -0.92 -15.60
C ALA A 113 3.24 -1.32 -14.12
N GLU A 114 3.66 -0.39 -13.25
CA GLU A 114 3.75 -0.61 -11.81
C GLU A 114 2.35 -0.80 -11.20
N GLY A 115 1.38 0.04 -11.61
CA GLY A 115 -0.01 -0.10 -11.19
C GLY A 115 -0.61 -1.47 -11.52
N ALA A 116 -0.45 -1.92 -12.77
CA ALA A 116 -0.92 -3.23 -13.21
C ALA A 116 -0.25 -4.37 -12.43
N LYS A 117 1.05 -4.24 -12.16
CA LYS A 117 1.80 -5.20 -11.35
C LYS A 117 1.25 -5.30 -9.93
N LEU A 118 1.00 -4.17 -9.25
CA LEU A 118 0.46 -4.15 -7.89
C LEU A 118 -0.92 -4.81 -7.80
N ILE A 119 -1.81 -4.54 -8.76
CA ILE A 119 -3.13 -5.18 -8.80
C ILE A 119 -3.00 -6.69 -9.04
N TRP A 120 -2.05 -7.12 -9.90
CA TRP A 120 -1.79 -8.53 -10.10
C TRP A 120 -1.20 -9.21 -8.86
N GLU A 121 -0.29 -8.53 -8.13
CA GLU A 121 0.21 -8.99 -6.81
C GLU A 121 -0.95 -9.22 -5.83
N THR A 122 -1.93 -8.30 -5.74
CA THR A 122 -3.14 -8.51 -4.91
C THR A 122 -3.92 -9.75 -5.35
N ALA A 123 -4.14 -9.94 -6.66
CA ALA A 123 -4.86 -11.11 -7.17
C ALA A 123 -4.12 -12.43 -6.87
N ASP A 124 -2.79 -12.43 -7.00
CA ASP A 124 -1.93 -13.57 -6.68
C ASP A 124 -1.99 -13.91 -5.18
N HIS A 125 -1.99 -12.89 -4.31
CA HIS A 125 -2.21 -13.07 -2.87
C HIS A 125 -3.57 -13.69 -2.57
N VAL A 126 -4.66 -13.22 -3.22
CA VAL A 126 -5.97 -13.86 -3.03
C VAL A 126 -5.89 -15.33 -3.43
N TRP A 127 -5.42 -15.65 -4.63
CA TRP A 127 -5.43 -17.03 -5.12
C TRP A 127 -4.50 -17.98 -4.36
N SER A 128 -3.35 -17.49 -3.89
CA SER A 128 -2.39 -18.33 -3.15
C SER A 128 -2.79 -18.59 -1.69
N THR A 129 -3.69 -17.79 -1.13
CA THR A 129 -4.20 -17.96 0.25
C THR A 129 -5.49 -18.79 0.34
N LEU A 130 -6.25 -18.98 -0.75
CA LEU A 130 -7.52 -19.73 -0.77
C LEU A 130 -7.39 -21.26 -0.67
#